data_AF-A0A355GD47-F1
#
_entry.id   AF-A0A355GD47-F1
#
_cell.length_a   1.000
_cell.length_b   1.000
_cell.length_c   1.000
_cell.angle_alpha   90.00
_cell.angle_beta   90.00
_cell.angle_gamma   90.00
#
_symmetry.space_group_name_H-M   'P 1'
#
loop_
_entity.id
_entity.type
_entity.pdbx_description
1 polymer ?
#
loop_
_entity_poly.entity_id
_entity_poly.type
_entity_poly.pdbx_seq_one_letter_code
_entity_poly.pdbx_strand_id
1 'polypeptide(L)'
;MNSRANYDRPEVGVIIVNYNSGEKLLLCIESLLQVDADINIAIVDNASSDNSLSLLKSVTVPEGKLQIIHNEDNLGFAVACNMGARRVTGDYL
;
A
#
# COMPACT_ATOMS: atom_id res chain seq x y z
N MET A 1 28.42 11.37 27.76
CA MET A 1 27.38 10.34 27.56
C MET A 1 26.77 10.59 26.20
N ASN A 2 27.30 9.93 25.16
CA ASN A 2 26.81 10.10 23.80
C ASN A 2 25.51 9.30 23.64
N SER A 3 24.42 10.02 23.46
CA SER A 3 23.16 9.50 22.92
C SER A 3 23.49 8.81 21.59
N ARG A 4 23.36 7.47 21.59
CA ARG A 4 23.31 6.71 20.35
C ARG A 4 22.06 7.20 19.62
N ALA A 5 22.20 7.64 18.38
CA ALA A 5 21.05 7.79 17.50
C ALA A 5 20.24 6.50 17.57
N ASN A 6 18.96 6.60 17.90
CA ASN A 6 18.03 5.51 17.65
C ASN A 6 18.13 5.21 16.16
N TYR A 7 18.72 4.08 15.79
CA TYR A 7 18.44 3.47 14.50
C TYR A 7 17.04 2.86 14.63
N ASP A 8 16.03 3.74 14.71
CA ASP A 8 14.63 3.33 14.62
C ASP A 8 14.47 2.60 13.29
N ARG A 9 13.72 1.50 13.33
CA ARG A 9 13.49 0.65 12.17
C ARG A 9 12.89 1.53 11.06
N PRO A 10 13.54 1.69 9.90
CA PRO A 10 13.06 2.64 8.90
C PRO A 10 11.68 2.23 8.41
N GLU A 11 10.81 3.21 8.25
CA GLU A 11 9.47 3.00 7.75
C GLU A 11 9.49 2.94 6.21
N VAL A 12 8.79 1.97 5.62
CA VAL A 12 8.74 1.79 4.16
C VAL A 12 7.31 2.02 3.66
N GLY A 13 7.15 2.98 2.77
CA GLY A 13 5.88 3.23 2.09
C GLY A 13 5.78 2.37 0.83
N VAL A 14 4.80 1.48 0.77
CA VAL A 14 4.55 0.59 -0.38
C VAL A 14 3.36 1.11 -1.18
N ILE A 15 3.57 1.36 -2.47
CA ILE A 15 2.53 1.84 -3.40
C ILE A 15 2.12 0.69 -4.31
N ILE A 16 0.82 0.36 -4.29
CA ILE A 16 0.25 -0.69 -5.14
C ILE A 16 -0.76 -0.05 -6.08
N VAL A 17 -0.42 0.03 -7.36
CA VAL A 17 -1.40 0.40 -8.40
C VAL A 17 -2.19 -0.84 -8.77
N ASN A 18 -3.50 -0.82 -8.53
CA ASN A 18 -4.40 -1.92 -8.82
C ASN A 18 -5.27 -1.61 -10.04
N TYR A 19 -5.40 -2.56 -10.97
CA TYR A 19 -6.41 -2.53 -12.03
C TYR A 19 -6.79 -3.97 -12.39
N ASN A 20 -7.97 -4.40 -11.97
CA ASN A 20 -8.52 -5.73 -12.25
C ASN A 20 -7.58 -6.90 -11.89
N SER A 21 -7.02 -6.89 -10.68
CA SER A 21 -6.02 -7.88 -10.24
C SER A 21 -6.59 -9.08 -9.48
N GLY A 22 -7.87 -9.06 -9.11
CA GLY A 22 -8.55 -10.09 -8.32
C GLY A 22 -7.72 -10.57 -7.13
N GLU A 23 -7.53 -11.90 -7.05
CA GLU A 23 -6.78 -12.57 -5.98
C GLU A 23 -5.30 -12.15 -5.88
N LYS A 24 -4.70 -11.61 -6.95
CA LYS A 24 -3.28 -11.19 -6.89
C LYS A 24 -3.09 -10.01 -5.94
N LEU A 25 -4.07 -9.11 -5.86
CA LEU A 25 -4.02 -8.01 -4.90
C LEU A 25 -4.08 -8.54 -3.47
N LEU A 26 -4.98 -9.49 -3.21
CA LEU A 26 -5.12 -10.16 -1.92
C LEU A 26 -3.79 -10.80 -1.48
N LEU A 27 -3.21 -11.65 -2.34
CA LEU A 27 -1.95 -12.34 -2.05
C LEU A 27 -0.79 -11.35 -1.83
N CYS A 28 -0.77 -10.23 -2.55
CA CYS A 28 0.23 -9.19 -2.37
C CYS A 28 0.13 -8.55 -0.97
N ILE A 29 -1.07 -8.18 -0.54
CA ILE A 29 -1.30 -7.61 0.80
C ILE A 29 -0.97 -8.63 1.88
N GLU A 30 -1.44 -9.88 1.75
CA GLU A 30 -1.11 -10.94 2.71
C GLU A 30 0.40 -11.12 2.85
N SER A 31 1.14 -11.14 1.73
CA SER A 31 2.60 -11.23 1.75
C SER A 31 3.24 -10.04 2.47
N LEU A 32 2.76 -8.81 2.23
CA LEU A 32 3.30 -7.61 2.88
C LEU A 32 3.08 -7.62 4.40
N LEU A 33 1.95 -8.14 4.87
CA LEU A 33 1.65 -8.25 6.30
C LEU A 33 2.51 -9.28 7.04
N GLN A 34 3.14 -10.21 6.32
CA GLN A 34 4.09 -11.17 6.90
C GLN A 34 5.54 -10.67 6.90
N VAL A 35 5.81 -9.52 6.27
CA VAL A 35 7.16 -8.94 6.26
C VAL A 35 7.47 -8.37 7.63
N ASP A 36 8.62 -8.75 8.19
CA ASP A 36 9.15 -8.15 9.40
C ASP A 36 9.82 -6.81 9.08
N ALA A 37 9.01 -5.79 8.78
CA ALA A 37 9.39 -4.41 8.54
C ALA A 37 8.24 -3.47 8.92
N ASP A 38 8.55 -2.20 9.20
CA ASP A 38 7.51 -1.20 9.43
C ASP A 38 7.00 -0.66 8.09
N ILE A 39 5.80 -1.08 7.67
CA ILE A 39 5.26 -0.82 6.33
C ILE A 39 3.97 -0.01 6.42
N ASN A 40 3.85 1.04 5.60
CA ASN A 40 2.56 1.64 5.26
C ASN A 40 2.22 1.35 3.80
N ILE A 41 0.95 1.09 3.53
CA ILE A 41 0.48 0.68 2.22
C ILE A 41 -0.48 1.72 1.68
N ALA A 42 -0.24 2.17 0.44
CA ALA A 42 -1.22 2.91 -0.34
C ALA A 42 -1.62 2.09 -1.57
N ILE A 43 -2.87 1.66 -1.61
CA ILE A 43 -3.48 1.04 -2.80
C ILE A 43 -4.12 2.14 -3.62
N VAL A 44 -3.77 2.25 -4.89
CA VAL A 44 -4.45 3.11 -5.86
C VAL A 44 -5.23 2.24 -6.82
N ASP A 45 -6.54 2.14 -6.59
CA ASP A 45 -7.45 1.43 -7.48
C ASP A 45 -7.80 2.29 -8.69
N ASN A 46 -7.35 1.86 -9.86
CA ASN A 46 -7.34 2.66 -11.07
C ASN A 46 -8.56 2.36 -11.95
N ALA A 47 -9.76 2.47 -11.35
CA ALA A 47 -11.05 2.11 -11.90
C ALA A 47 -11.22 0.61 -12.20
N SER A 48 -10.96 -0.24 -11.20
CA SER A 48 -11.24 -1.68 -11.34
C SER A 48 -12.74 -1.94 -11.39
N SER A 49 -13.13 -2.92 -12.21
CA SER A 49 -14.51 -3.42 -12.32
C SER A 49 -14.67 -4.83 -11.73
N ASP A 50 -13.60 -5.42 -11.22
CA ASP A 50 -13.61 -6.76 -10.64
C ASP A 50 -13.81 -6.73 -9.11
N ASN A 51 -13.58 -7.87 -8.46
CA ASN A 51 -13.73 -8.02 -7.02
C ASN A 51 -12.44 -7.74 -6.22
N SER A 52 -11.36 -7.19 -6.81
CA SER A 52 -10.04 -7.02 -6.18
C SER A 52 -10.14 -6.43 -4.77
N LEU A 53 -10.83 -5.30 -4.62
CA LEU A 53 -10.95 -4.60 -3.34
C LEU A 53 -11.93 -5.27 -2.39
N SER A 54 -12.94 -5.97 -2.93
CA SER A 54 -13.87 -6.72 -2.08
C SER A 54 -13.19 -7.89 -1.39
N LEU A 55 -12.21 -8.53 -2.05
CA LEU A 55 -11.41 -9.60 -1.47
C LEU A 55 -10.55 -9.12 -0.28
N LEU A 56 -10.14 -7.84 -0.25
CA LEU A 56 -9.36 -7.31 0.88
C LEU A 56 -10.14 -7.26 2.20
N LYS A 57 -11.47 -7.37 2.18
CA LYS A 57 -12.29 -7.41 3.39
C LYS A 57 -12.02 -8.63 4.27
N SER A 58 -11.42 -9.70 3.73
CA SER A 58 -11.02 -10.87 4.51
C SER A 58 -9.67 -10.67 5.23
N VAL A 59 -8.94 -9.60 4.94
CA VAL A 59 -7.63 -9.33 5.51
C VAL A 59 -7.75 -8.35 6.67
N THR A 60 -7.10 -8.67 7.80
CA THR A 60 -6.96 -7.73 8.91
C THR A 60 -5.63 -7.00 8.76
N VAL A 61 -5.69 -5.69 8.56
CA VAL A 61 -4.53 -4.80 8.49
C VAL A 61 -4.48 -3.97 9.78
N PRO A 62 -3.29 -3.74 10.39
CA PRO A 62 -3.17 -2.84 11.53
C PRO A 62 -3.75 -1.46 11.22
N GLU A 63 -4.38 -0.85 12.22
CA GLU A 63 -5.00 0.47 12.08
C GLU A 63 -3.99 1.51 11.59
N GLY A 64 -4.40 2.32 10.61
CA GLY A 64 -3.56 3.36 10.03
C GLY A 64 -2.51 2.88 9.01
N LYS A 65 -2.27 1.56 8.86
CA LYS A 65 -1.24 1.02 7.96
C LYS A 65 -1.69 0.84 6.50
N LEU A 66 -2.98 0.96 6.20
CA LEU A 66 -3.50 0.86 4.83
C LEU A 66 -4.39 2.05 4.48
N GLN A 67 -4.10 2.66 3.33
CA GLN A 67 -4.94 3.65 2.67
C GLN A 67 -5.33 3.15 1.28
N ILE A 68 -6.57 3.41 0.89
CA ILE A 68 -7.09 3.08 -0.44
C ILE A 68 -7.52 4.38 -1.13
N ILE A 69 -7.03 4.58 -2.35
CA ILE A 69 -7.36 5.70 -3.23
C ILE A 69 -8.12 5.12 -4.41
N HIS A 70 -9.31 5.64 -4.70
CA HIS A 70 -10.13 5.21 -5.81
C HIS A 70 -10.11 6.24 -6.93
N ASN A 71 -9.82 5.80 -8.15
CA ASN A 71 -9.99 6.59 -9.36
C ASN A 71 -11.27 6.16 -10.09
N GLU A 72 -11.96 7.13 -10.68
CA GLU A 72 -13.14 6.88 -11.51
C GLU A 72 -12.77 6.32 -12.89
N ASP A 73 -11.58 6.66 -13.39
CA ASP A 73 -11.02 6.19 -14.65
C ASP A 73 -9.63 5.58 -14.46
N ASN A 74 -9.19 4.78 -15.43
CA ASN A 74 -7.81 4.30 -15.49
C ASN A 74 -6.88 5.43 -15.96
N LEU A 75 -6.21 6.09 -15.02
CA LEU A 75 -5.33 7.25 -15.27
C LEU A 75 -3.91 6.86 -15.73
N GLY A 76 -3.66 5.57 -15.95
CA GLY A 76 -2.34 5.04 -16.25
C GLY A 76 -1.43 4.91 -15.01
N PHE A 77 -0.37 4.11 -15.17
CA PHE A 77 0.51 3.68 -14.07
C PHE A 77 1.23 4.84 -13.37
N ALA A 78 1.90 5.72 -14.12
CA ALA A 78 2.71 6.78 -13.53
C ALA A 78 1.88 7.78 -12.72
N VAL A 79 0.67 8.12 -13.19
CA VAL A 79 -0.24 9.02 -12.46
C VAL A 79 -0.67 8.36 -11.16
N ALA A 80 -1.10 7.08 -11.21
CA ALA A 80 -1.51 6.33 -10.04
C ALA A 80 -0.36 6.15 -9.02
N CYS A 81 0.87 5.82 -9.47
CA CYS A 81 2.05 5.75 -8.60
C CYS A 81 2.29 7.08 -7.88
N ASN A 82 2.27 8.19 -8.60
CA ASN A 82 2.49 9.52 -8.02
C ASN A 82 1.38 9.92 -7.05
N MET A 83 0.14 9.46 -7.24
CA MET A 83 -0.95 9.65 -6.28
C MET A 83 -0.68 8.89 -4.98
N GLY A 84 -0.24 7.63 -5.08
CA GLY A 84 0.16 6.83 -3.92
C GLY A 84 1.33 7.44 -3.17
N ALA A 85 2.38 7.88 -3.88
CA ALA A 85 3.57 8.49 -3.29
C ALA A 85 3.28 9.78 -2.49
N ARG A 86 2.20 10.51 -2.81
CA ARG A 86 1.78 11.70 -2.05
C ARG A 86 0.97 11.38 -0.79
N ARG A 87 0.54 10.13 -0.61
CA ARG A 87 -0.39 9.71 0.45
C ARG A 87 0.23 8.73 1.42
N VAL A 88 1.09 7.84 0.93
CA VAL A 88 1.82 6.89 1.78
C VAL A 88 2.92 7.62 2.56
N THR A 89 3.15 7.18 3.80
CA THR A 89 4.23 7.66 4.67
C THR A 89 5.34 6.62 4.75
N GLY A 90 6.57 7.07 4.92
CA GLY A 90 7.75 6.23 5.08
C GLY A 90 9.03 7.02 4.85
N ASP A 91 10.14 6.52 5.41
CA ASP A 91 11.50 7.02 5.13
C ASP A 91 11.93 6.67 3.69
N TYR A 92 11.37 5.58 3.15
CA TYR A 92 11.61 5.08 1.80
C TYR A 92 10.31 4.78 1.06
N LEU A 93 10.38 4.79 -0.28
CA LEU A 93 9.33 4.35 -1.20
C LEU A 93 9.85 3.22 -2.09
#